data_AF-A0A4Y2F884-F1
#
_entry.id   AF-A0A4Y2F884-F1
#
_cell.length_a   1.000
_cell.length_b   1.000
_cell.length_c   1.000
_cell.angle_alpha   90.00
_cell.angle_beta   90.00
_cell.angle_gamma   90.00
#
_symmetry.space_group_name_H-M   'P 1'
#
loop_
_entity.id
_entity.type
_entity.pdbx_description
1 polymer ?
#
loop_
_entity_poly.entity_id
_entity_poly.type
_entity_poly.pdbx_seq_one_letter_code
_entity_poly.pdbx_strand_id
1 'polypeptide(L)'
;MNSHLQDPVSSKTVKRELHAANIYGRVAIRKPLVTPTNAFKRRQWCRDHKCWSPQQWQQVIWSDESSFTLFQTTRRVYVWRTPKEAFNPE
;
A
#
# COMPACT_ATOMS: atom_id res chain seq x y z
N MET A 1 -13.98 -4.98 20.86
CA MET A 1 -13.94 -3.58 20.36
C MET A 1 -15.12 -2.87 21.01
N ASN A 2 -14.87 -1.75 21.69
CA ASN A 2 -15.82 -0.95 22.51
C ASN A 2 -15.99 -1.37 23.98
N SER A 3 -15.17 -2.27 24.51
CA SER A 3 -15.20 -2.66 25.94
C SER A 3 -14.67 -1.59 26.91
N HIS A 4 -14.03 -0.54 26.39
CA HIS A 4 -13.46 0.55 27.18
C HIS A 4 -14.37 1.77 27.28
N LEU A 5 -15.53 1.77 26.61
CA LEU A 5 -16.51 2.86 26.67
C LEU A 5 -17.52 2.57 27.78
N GLN A 6 -17.93 3.60 28.52
CA GLN A 6 -18.97 3.49 29.56
C GLN A 6 -20.29 2.97 28.98
N ASP A 7 -20.62 3.38 27.75
CA ASP A 7 -21.77 2.88 26.99
C ASP A 7 -21.31 2.15 25.70
N PRO A 8 -21.44 0.82 25.64
CA PRO A 8 -21.04 0.06 24.45
C PRO A 8 -21.94 0.37 23.25
N VAL A 9 -21.38 1.04 22.25
CA VAL A 9 -22.07 1.30 20.98
C VAL A 9 -22.06 0.05 20.09
N SER A 10 -23.20 -0.25 19.45
CA SER A 10 -23.31 -1.39 18.53
C SER A 10 -22.41 -1.24 17.30
N SER A 11 -21.86 -2.34 16.80
CA SER A 11 -21.06 -2.34 15.57
C SER A 11 -21.85 -1.87 14.34
N LYS A 12 -23.18 -2.03 14.34
CA LYS A 12 -24.06 -1.51 13.30
C LYS A 12 -24.09 0.01 13.29
N THR A 13 -24.18 0.64 14.47
CA THR A 13 -24.15 2.10 14.62
C THR A 13 -22.81 2.64 14.14
N VAL A 14 -21.69 2.06 14.58
CA VAL A 14 -20.34 2.47 14.14
C VAL A 14 -20.20 2.38 12.61
N LYS A 15 -20.67 1.30 11.98
CA LYS A 15 -20.61 1.16 10.52
C LYS A 15 -21.44 2.21 9.78
N ARG A 16 -22.64 2.55 10.30
CA ARG A 16 -23.49 3.59 9.70
C ARG A 16 -22.80 4.94 9.72
N GLU A 17 -22.21 5.32 10.85
CA GLU A 17 -21.46 6.57 10.98
C GLU A 17 -20.24 6.61 10.06
N LEU A 18 -19.48 5.51 9.97
CA LEU A 18 -18.35 5.41 9.03
C LEU A 18 -18.81 5.56 7.58
N HIS A 19 -19.91 4.91 7.19
CA HIS A 19 -20.46 5.04 5.84
C HIS A 19 -20.99 6.46 5.57
N ALA A 20 -21.62 7.11 6.56
CA ALA A 20 -22.03 8.51 6.46
C ALA A 20 -20.84 9.45 6.23
N ALA A 21 -19.69 9.14 6.84
CA ALA A 21 -18.41 9.81 6.59
C ALA A 21 -17.66 9.34 5.32
N ASN A 22 -18.30 8.51 4.47
CA ASN A 22 -17.70 7.94 3.24
C ASN A 22 -16.45 7.06 3.49
N ILE A 23 -16.36 6.45 4.67
CA ILE A 23 -15.31 5.51 5.07
C ILE A 23 -15.85 4.08 4.93
N TYR A 24 -15.11 3.23 4.25
CA TYR A 24 -15.51 1.84 4.04
C TYR A 24 -14.35 0.88 4.19
N GLY A 25 -14.67 -0.40 4.45
CA GLY A 25 -13.70 -1.48 4.35
C GLY A 25 -13.14 -1.60 2.93
N ARG A 26 -11.82 -1.54 2.80
CA ARG A 26 -11.07 -1.67 1.55
C ARG A 26 -9.88 -2.58 1.77
N VAL A 27 -9.44 -3.26 0.71
CA VAL A 27 -8.19 -4.04 0.77
C VAL A 27 -7.02 -3.06 0.86
N ALA A 28 -6.15 -3.27 1.84
CA ALA A 28 -4.93 -2.50 2.01
C ALA A 28 -3.97 -2.75 0.84
N ILE A 29 -3.40 -1.67 0.31
CA ILE A 29 -2.33 -1.77 -0.69
C ILE A 29 -1.04 -2.06 0.07
N ARG A 30 -0.31 -3.11 -0.32
CA ARG A 30 1.02 -3.37 0.23
C ARG A 30 1.99 -2.36 -0.33
N LYS A 31 2.59 -1.57 0.55
CA LYS A 31 3.67 -0.65 0.21
C LYS A 31 4.92 -1.11 0.95
N PRO A 32 6.04 -1.39 0.25
CA PRO A 32 7.29 -1.57 0.96
C PRO A 32 7.65 -0.26 1.66
N LEU A 33 8.18 -0.36 2.88
CA LEU A 33 8.72 0.81 3.56
C LEU A 33 9.95 1.30 2.80
N VAL A 34 9.90 2.53 2.29
CA VAL A 34 11.02 3.15 1.59
C VAL A 34 11.55 4.28 2.46
N THR A 35 12.81 4.16 2.89
CA THR A 35 13.48 5.22 3.66
C THR A 35 13.61 6.50 2.80
N PRO A 36 13.66 7.69 3.41
CA PRO A 36 13.87 8.94 2.66
C PRO A 36 15.11 8.91 1.75
N THR A 37 16.20 8.30 2.23
CA THR A 37 17.43 8.10 1.45
C THR A 37 17.20 7.22 0.22
N ASN A 38 16.47 6.11 0.37
CA ASN A 38 16.17 5.23 -0.76
C ASN A 38 15.18 5.88 -1.73
N ALA A 39 14.23 6.67 -1.25
CA ALA A 39 13.32 7.45 -2.09
C ALA A 39 14.08 8.45 -2.96
N PHE A 40 15.06 9.16 -2.38
CA PHE A 40 15.94 10.07 -3.12
C PHE A 40 16.74 9.33 -4.20
N LYS A 41 17.42 8.24 -3.84
CA LYS A 41 18.22 7.43 -4.79
C LYS A 41 17.37 6.91 -5.95
N ARG A 42 16.17 6.39 -5.66
CA ARG A 42 15.24 5.91 -6.70
C ARG A 42 14.80 7.04 -7.63
N ARG A 43 14.46 8.22 -7.08
CA ARG A 43 14.07 9.38 -7.88
C ARG A 43 15.22 9.85 -8.78
N GLN A 44 16.44 9.89 -8.24
CA GLN A 44 17.62 10.29 -9.01
C GLN A 44 17.89 9.29 -10.15
N TRP A 45 17.90 8.00 -9.85
CA TRP A 45 18.06 6.95 -10.86
C TRP A 45 17.04 7.07 -11.99
N CYS A 46 15.75 7.25 -11.66
CA CYS A 46 14.70 7.47 -12.67
C CYS A 46 14.94 8.71 -13.54
N ARG A 47 15.50 9.79 -12.99
CA ARG A 47 15.81 11.01 -13.74
C ARG A 47 16.98 10.79 -14.68
N ASP A 48 18.04 10.16 -14.20
CA ASP A 48 19.26 9.90 -14.98
C ASP A 48 18.97 8.99 -16.18
N HIS A 49 18.03 8.05 -16.01
CA HIS A 49 17.71 7.04 -17.03
C HIS A 49 16.43 7.38 -17.82
N LYS A 50 15.78 8.53 -17.57
CA LYS A 50 14.51 8.90 -18.20
C LYS A 50 14.57 8.94 -19.73
N CYS A 51 15.72 9.37 -20.27
CA CYS A 51 15.92 9.57 -21.70
C CYS A 51 16.74 8.44 -22.36
N TRP A 52 16.92 7.31 -21.68
CA TRP A 52 17.65 6.18 -22.24
C TRP A 52 16.94 5.61 -23.47
N SER A 53 17.73 5.32 -24.51
CA SER A 53 17.23 4.71 -25.73
C SER A 53 16.92 3.22 -25.53
N PRO A 54 16.08 2.61 -26.39
CA PRO A 54 15.84 1.17 -26.35
C PRO A 54 17.13 0.34 -26.42
N GLN A 55 18.13 0.78 -27.17
CA GLN A 55 19.43 0.11 -27.29
C GLN A 55 20.20 0.12 -25.96
N GLN A 56 20.14 1.23 -25.21
CA GLN A 56 20.76 1.31 -23.89
C GLN A 56 20.07 0.36 -22.89
N TRP A 57 18.74 0.25 -22.94
CA TRP A 57 18.01 -0.71 -22.11
C TRP A 57 18.34 -2.17 -22.43
N GLN A 58 18.56 -2.50 -23.71
CA GLN A 58 18.95 -3.85 -24.15
C GLN A 58 20.31 -4.29 -23.64
N GLN A 59 21.19 -3.35 -23.30
CA GLN A 59 22.51 -3.64 -22.75
C GLN A 59 22.48 -3.96 -21.25
N VAL A 60 21.34 -3.74 -20.56
CA VAL A 60 21.21 -4.03 -19.13
C VAL A 60 20.85 -5.50 -18.92
N ILE A 61 21.67 -6.20 -18.14
CA ILE A 61 21.36 -7.54 -17.65
C ILE A 61 20.68 -7.40 -16.28
N TRP A 62 19.44 -7.88 -16.19
CA TRP A 62 18.65 -7.87 -14.95
C TRP A 62 18.73 -9.24 -14.28
N SER A 63 18.93 -9.27 -12.97
CA SER A 63 18.82 -10.46 -12.15
C SER A 63 18.00 -10.17 -10.90
N ASP A 64 17.20 -11.15 -10.48
CA ASP A 64 16.46 -11.14 -9.22
C ASP A 64 16.16 -12.59 -8.81
N GLU A 65 15.86 -12.81 -7.54
CA GLU A 65 15.44 -14.10 -7.01
C GLU A 65 13.95 -14.07 -6.67
N SER A 66 13.22 -15.13 -7.01
CA SER A 66 11.80 -15.26 -6.70
C SER A 66 11.52 -16.54 -5.93
N SER A 67 10.73 -16.43 -4.86
CA SER A 67 10.27 -17.59 -4.08
C SER A 67 8.94 -18.13 -4.61
N PHE A 68 8.87 -19.43 -4.89
CA PHE A 68 7.66 -20.12 -5.31
C PHE A 68 7.16 -21.06 -4.19
N THR A 69 5.94 -20.83 -3.69
CA THR A 69 5.35 -21.59 -2.58
C THR A 69 4.05 -22.27 -3.01
N LEU A 70 3.84 -23.53 -2.61
CA LEU A 70 2.63 -24.31 -2.94
C LEU A 70 1.34 -23.73 -2.35
N PHE A 71 1.43 -23.10 -1.18
CA PHE A 71 0.29 -22.45 -0.52
C PHE A 71 0.60 -20.99 -0.24
N GLN A 72 -0.29 -20.09 -0.63
CA GLN A 72 -0.13 -18.67 -0.35
C GLN A 72 -0.28 -18.41 1.15
N THR A 73 0.80 -17.98 1.80
CA THR A 73 0.80 -17.57 3.22
C THR A 73 0.15 -16.22 3.47
N THR A 74 -0.27 -15.56 2.40
CA THR A 74 -0.31 -14.12 2.33
C THR A 74 -1.75 -13.63 2.25
N ARG A 75 -2.32 -13.24 3.40
CA ARG A 75 -3.75 -12.85 3.50
C ARG A 75 -3.99 -11.41 3.06
N ARG A 76 -5.21 -11.14 2.58
CA ARG A 76 -5.71 -9.77 2.35
C ARG A 76 -5.96 -9.10 3.69
N VAL A 77 -5.37 -7.93 3.90
CA VAL A 77 -5.65 -7.07 5.06
C VAL A 77 -6.71 -6.06 4.64
N TYR A 78 -7.76 -5.90 5.44
CA TYR A 78 -8.77 -4.87 5.23
C TYR A 78 -8.50 -3.68 6.16
N VAL A 79 -8.59 -2.48 5.60
CA VAL A 79 -8.49 -1.20 6.32
C VAL A 79 -9.76 -0.39 6.08
N TRP A 80 -10.15 0.43 7.05
CA TRP A 80 -11.24 1.39 6.90
C TRP A 80 -10.63 2.71 6.45
N ARG A 81 -10.97 3.15 5.23
CA ARG A 81 -10.47 4.41 4.67
C ARG A 81 -11.46 5.01 3.68
N THR A 82 -11.29 6.29 3.41
CA THR A 82 -11.94 6.99 2.29
C THR A 82 -11.28 6.60 0.95
N PRO A 83 -11.93 6.83 -0.19
CA PRO A 83 -11.33 6.58 -1.51
C PRO A 83 -10.04 7.38 -1.79
N LYS A 84 -9.89 8.56 -1.17
CA LYS A 84 -8.76 9.48 -1.41
C LYS A 84 -7.47 9.02 -0.74
N GLU A 85 -7.58 8.22 0.32
CA GLU A 85 -6.44 7.74 1.12
C GLU A 85 -5.77 6.49 0.53
N ALA A 86 -6.12 6.12 -0.71
CA ALA A 86 -5.52 4.98 -1.39
C ALA A 86 -3.99 5.04 -1.41
N PHE A 87 -3.46 6.23 -1.73
CA PHE A 87 -2.05 6.49 -1.96
C PHE A 87 -1.42 7.43 -0.93
N ASN A 88 -2.10 7.73 0.17
CA ASN A 88 -1.52 8.56 1.23
C ASN A 88 -0.18 7.94 1.70
N PRO A 89 0.93 8.70 1.72
CA PRO A 89 2.21 8.21 2.22
C PRO A 89 2.23 7.93 3.73
N GLU A 90 1.24 8.45 4.48
CA GLU A 90 1.00 8.10 5.88
C GLU A 90 0.24 6.78 6.07
#